data_AF-A0A7K2LRN2-F1
#
_entry.id   AF-A0A7K2LRN2-F1
#
_cell.length_a   1.000
_cell.length_b   1.000
_cell.length_c   1.000
_cell.angle_alpha   90.00
_cell.angle_beta   90.00
_cell.angle_gamma   90.00
#
_symmetry.space_group_name_H-M   'P 1'
#
loop_
_entity.id
_entity.type
_entity.pdbx_description
1 polymer ?
#
loop_
_entity_poly.entity_id
_entity_poly.type
_entity_poly.pdbx_seq_one_letter_code
_entity_poly.pdbx_strand_id
1 'polypeptide(L)'
;MTSDPELLWRRCVYLGRVLLPLVDEGEPWRRARRHENLRVWEIDTGTGERLTEVFTALAVHAVAADASVSAAEIDGLPLRAVADAATRKRDFELLAGLPGTFTDRRDEEAVNFFRLSAYGGGQASRRLFQLSTEVHHALTVLAKRSPRPCATCGDVLRQAAEAGLP
;
A
#
# COMPACT_ATOMS: atom_id res chain seq x y z
N MET A 1 3.80 -4.96 25.87
CA MET A 1 4.07 -5.95 24.82
C MET A 1 3.21 -5.57 23.64
N THR A 2 3.78 -5.28 22.46
CA THR A 2 3.00 -4.99 21.25
C THR A 2 2.25 -6.26 20.84
N SER A 3 0.97 -6.14 20.52
CA SER A 3 0.18 -7.30 20.08
C SER A 3 0.56 -7.70 18.64
N ASP A 4 0.36 -8.96 18.26
CA ASP A 4 0.64 -9.42 16.88
C ASP A 4 -0.15 -8.62 15.81
N PRO A 5 -1.44 -8.28 16.00
CA PRO A 5 -2.17 -7.42 15.06
C PRO A 5 -1.56 -6.03 14.88
N GLU A 6 -1.03 -5.43 15.97
CA GLU A 6 -0.33 -4.15 15.89
C GLU A 6 1.00 -4.26 15.14
N LEU A 7 1.74 -5.34 15.35
CA LEU A 7 2.98 -5.62 14.63
C LEU A 7 2.70 -5.87 13.14
N LEU A 8 1.66 -6.62 12.82
CA LEU A 8 1.23 -6.90 11.45
C LEU A 8 0.91 -5.60 10.73
N TRP A 9 0.08 -4.75 11.33
CA TRP A 9 -0.27 -3.45 10.76
C TRP A 9 0.96 -2.57 10.52
N ARG A 10 1.90 -2.50 11.47
CA ARG A 10 3.16 -1.74 11.30
C ARG A 10 3.97 -2.22 10.10
N ARG A 11 4.03 -3.54 9.86
CA ARG A 11 4.71 -4.09 8.68
C ARG A 11 3.98 -3.74 7.38
N CYS A 12 2.65 -3.78 7.37
CA CYS A 12 1.85 -3.34 6.23
C CYS A 12 2.09 -1.86 5.90
N VAL A 13 2.12 -1.01 6.92
CA VAL A 13 2.41 0.42 6.79
C VAL A 13 3.81 0.66 6.25
N TYR A 14 4.81 -0.06 6.76
CA TYR A 14 6.17 0.05 6.26
C TYR A 14 6.27 -0.31 4.78
N LEU A 15 5.63 -1.41 4.34
CA LEU A 15 5.51 -1.77 2.91
C LEU A 15 4.87 -0.66 2.08
N GLY A 16 3.81 -0.02 2.59
CA GLY A 16 3.17 1.11 1.94
C GLY A 16 4.12 2.31 1.74
N ARG A 17 4.90 2.65 2.77
CA ARG A 17 5.84 3.78 2.76
C ARG A 17 7.00 3.57 1.78
N VAL A 18 7.53 2.35 1.67
CA VAL A 18 8.68 2.05 0.81
C VAL A 18 8.30 1.79 -0.66
N LEU A 19 7.01 1.59 -0.97
CA LEU A 19 6.54 1.26 -2.32
C LEU A 19 6.97 2.31 -3.35
N LEU A 20 6.57 3.57 -3.15
CA LEU A 20 6.81 4.62 -4.14
C LEU A 20 8.30 4.93 -4.34
N PRO A 21 9.12 5.08 -3.28
CA PRO A 21 10.56 5.26 -3.44
C PRO A 21 11.23 4.12 -4.22
N LEU A 22 10.86 2.86 -3.98
CA LEU A 22 11.41 1.72 -4.72
C LEU A 22 10.97 1.67 -6.18
N VAL A 23 9.73 2.05 -6.47
CA VAL A 23 9.26 2.15 -7.86
C VAL A 23 10.05 3.21 -8.62
N ASP A 24 10.33 4.34 -7.96
CA ASP A 24 11.05 5.48 -8.54
C ASP A 24 12.58 5.26 -8.62
N GLU A 25 13.10 4.25 -7.93
CA GLU A 25 14.54 3.96 -7.88
C GLU A 25 15.13 3.78 -9.29
N GLY A 26 16.20 4.53 -9.57
CA GLY A 26 16.87 4.55 -10.87
C GLY A 26 16.10 5.23 -12.00
N GLU A 27 14.85 5.66 -11.79
CA GLU A 27 13.97 6.18 -12.84
C GLU A 27 13.13 7.40 -12.38
N PRO A 28 13.75 8.60 -12.24
CA PRO A 28 13.09 9.80 -11.72
C PRO A 28 11.83 10.24 -12.50
N TRP A 29 11.73 9.85 -13.77
CA TRP A 29 10.58 10.12 -14.62
C TRP A 29 9.29 9.46 -14.11
N ARG A 30 9.38 8.36 -13.34
CA ARG A 30 8.21 7.68 -12.75
C ARG A 30 7.52 8.54 -11.71
N ARG A 31 8.31 9.19 -10.84
CA ARG A 31 7.81 10.17 -9.87
C ARG A 31 7.11 11.32 -10.58
N ALA A 32 7.77 11.92 -11.58
CA ALA A 32 7.21 13.02 -12.35
C ALA A 32 5.90 12.62 -13.06
N ARG A 33 5.85 11.41 -13.63
CA ARG A 33 4.66 10.86 -14.28
C ARG A 33 3.52 10.63 -13.29
N ARG A 34 3.80 10.06 -12.12
CA ARG A 34 2.81 9.88 -11.04
C ARG A 34 2.27 11.22 -10.58
N HIS A 35 3.13 12.22 -10.37
CA HIS A 35 2.72 13.57 -9.96
C HIS A 35 1.86 14.26 -11.02
N GLU A 36 2.17 14.08 -12.30
CA GLU A 36 1.32 14.53 -13.41
C GLU A 36 -0.05 13.85 -13.37
N ASN A 37 -0.09 12.52 -13.21
CA ASN A 37 -1.35 11.77 -13.08
C ASN A 37 -2.21 12.30 -11.92
N LEU A 38 -1.60 12.49 -10.73
CA LEU A 38 -2.29 13.04 -9.56
C LEU A 38 -2.88 14.43 -9.84
N ARG A 39 -2.14 15.31 -10.52
CA ARG A 39 -2.64 16.63 -10.94
C ARG A 39 -3.81 16.52 -11.91
N VAL A 40 -3.74 15.65 -12.91
CA VAL A 40 -4.83 15.38 -13.86
C VAL A 40 -6.07 14.84 -13.15
N TRP A 41 -5.91 14.11 -12.05
CA TRP A 41 -7.01 13.58 -11.24
C TRP A 41 -7.52 14.57 -10.19
N GLU A 42 -6.95 15.79 -10.17
CA GLU A 42 -7.23 16.85 -9.20
C GLU A 42 -6.97 16.39 -7.76
N ILE A 43 -5.92 15.59 -7.57
CA ILE A 43 -5.47 15.13 -6.26
C ILE A 43 -4.19 15.92 -5.92
N ASP A 44 -4.19 16.58 -4.77
CA ASP A 44 -2.96 17.16 -4.22
C ASP A 44 -1.87 16.09 -4.15
N THR A 45 -0.64 16.43 -4.54
CA THR A 45 0.43 15.43 -4.69
C THR A 45 0.76 14.75 -3.36
N GLY A 46 0.89 15.50 -2.26
CA GLY A 46 1.19 14.92 -0.95
C GLY A 46 0.06 14.03 -0.45
N THR A 47 -1.18 14.47 -0.66
CA THR A 47 -2.39 13.71 -0.35
C THR A 47 -2.47 12.42 -1.16
N GLY A 48 -2.17 12.48 -2.46
CA GLY A 48 -2.18 11.33 -3.36
C GLY A 48 -1.12 10.30 -3.00
N GLU A 49 0.11 10.72 -2.73
CA GLU A 49 1.18 9.81 -2.29
C GLU A 49 0.81 9.16 -0.95
N ARG A 50 0.29 9.94 0.01
CA ARG A 50 -0.15 9.38 1.30
C ARG A 50 -1.30 8.39 1.15
N LEU A 51 -2.24 8.66 0.25
CA LEU A 51 -3.31 7.71 -0.07
C LEU A 51 -2.76 6.45 -0.73
N THR A 52 -1.77 6.55 -1.62
CA THR A 52 -1.12 5.38 -2.22
C THR A 52 -0.42 4.52 -1.17
N GLU A 53 0.28 5.13 -0.21
CA GLU A 53 0.92 4.43 0.91
C GLU A 53 -0.10 3.65 1.74
N VAL A 54 -1.17 4.32 2.20
CA VAL A 54 -2.18 3.67 3.05
C VAL A 54 -2.98 2.63 2.29
N PHE A 55 -3.31 2.86 1.01
CA PHE A 55 -4.01 1.89 0.18
C PHE A 55 -3.16 0.62 0.06
N THR A 56 -1.86 0.77 -0.15
CA THR A 56 -0.93 -0.37 -0.21
C THR A 56 -0.90 -1.12 1.11
N ALA A 57 -0.80 -0.41 2.25
CA ALA A 57 -0.86 -1.02 3.57
C ALA A 57 -2.16 -1.78 3.81
N LEU A 58 -3.30 -1.22 3.40
CA LEU A 58 -4.62 -1.87 3.48
C LEU A 58 -4.70 -3.11 2.59
N ALA A 59 -4.17 -3.05 1.36
CA ALA A 59 -4.15 -4.18 0.46
C ALA A 59 -3.29 -5.34 1.00
N VAL A 60 -2.11 -5.03 1.54
CA VAL A 60 -1.25 -6.04 2.21
C VAL A 60 -1.97 -6.63 3.42
N HIS A 61 -2.54 -5.78 4.28
CA HIS A 61 -3.27 -6.20 5.46
C HIS A 61 -4.45 -7.11 5.12
N ALA A 62 -5.22 -6.77 4.09
CA ALA A 62 -6.36 -7.56 3.67
C ALA A 62 -5.95 -8.95 3.15
N VAL A 63 -4.85 -9.04 2.40
CA VAL A 63 -4.29 -10.34 1.98
C VAL A 63 -3.79 -11.12 3.19
N ALA A 64 -3.15 -10.45 4.14
CA ALA A 64 -2.67 -11.09 5.36
C ALA A 64 -3.83 -11.67 6.19
N ALA A 65 -4.91 -10.90 6.33
CA ALA A 65 -6.12 -11.31 7.03
C ALA A 65 -6.81 -12.49 6.33
N ASP A 66 -6.97 -12.45 5.00
CA ASP A 66 -7.55 -13.56 4.22
C ASP A 66 -6.73 -14.85 4.38
N ALA A 67 -5.40 -14.73 4.41
CA ALA A 67 -4.49 -15.86 4.57
C ALA A 67 -4.28 -16.27 6.04
N SER A 68 -4.85 -15.53 7.00
CA SER A 68 -4.67 -15.73 8.44
C SER A 68 -3.19 -15.78 8.87
N VAL A 69 -2.33 -14.97 8.24
CA VAL A 69 -0.90 -14.94 8.54
C VAL A 69 -0.58 -13.99 9.69
N SER A 70 0.41 -14.36 10.50
CA SER A 70 0.96 -13.51 11.55
C SER A 70 1.89 -12.42 11.01
N ALA A 71 2.30 -11.48 11.87
CA ALA A 71 3.27 -10.46 11.49
C ALA A 71 4.61 -11.03 11.00
N ALA A 72 5.02 -12.22 11.48
CA ALA A 72 6.27 -12.86 11.08
C ALA A 72 6.20 -13.51 9.69
N GLU A 73 5.00 -13.82 9.21
CA GLU A 73 4.76 -14.56 7.96
C GLU A 73 4.46 -13.64 6.77
N ILE A 74 4.26 -12.35 7.01
CA ILE A 74 3.92 -11.35 5.98
C ILE A 74 4.93 -11.32 4.83
N ASP A 75 6.19 -11.65 5.09
CA ASP A 75 7.28 -11.64 4.10
C ASP A 75 7.07 -12.68 2.99
N GLY A 76 6.30 -13.73 3.28
CA GLY A 76 5.92 -14.76 2.33
C GLY A 76 4.78 -14.36 1.40
N LEU A 77 4.08 -13.25 1.65
CA LEU A 77 2.91 -12.87 0.85
C LEU A 77 3.33 -12.49 -0.58
N PRO A 78 2.73 -13.10 -1.62
CA PRO A 78 3.04 -12.77 -3.00
C PRO A 78 2.61 -11.33 -3.35
N LEU A 79 3.50 -10.54 -3.97
CA LEU A 79 3.16 -9.17 -4.41
C LEU A 79 1.99 -9.15 -5.39
N ARG A 80 1.84 -10.19 -6.20
CA ARG A 80 0.71 -10.31 -7.12
C ARG A 80 -0.63 -10.41 -6.38
N ALA A 81 -0.67 -11.11 -5.24
CA ALA A 81 -1.88 -11.20 -4.43
C ALA A 81 -2.24 -9.83 -3.84
N VAL A 82 -1.23 -9.07 -3.38
CA VAL A 82 -1.41 -7.69 -2.90
C VAL A 82 -1.88 -6.76 -4.02
N ALA A 83 -1.29 -6.87 -5.22
CA ALA A 83 -1.70 -6.09 -6.38
C ALA A 83 -3.15 -6.38 -6.77
N ASP A 84 -3.53 -7.66 -6.80
CA ASP A 84 -4.91 -8.07 -7.07
C ASP A 84 -5.88 -7.57 -5.99
N ALA A 85 -5.49 -7.62 -4.71
CA ALA A 85 -6.28 -7.07 -3.62
C ALA A 85 -6.53 -5.56 -3.78
N ALA A 86 -5.54 -4.79 -4.26
CA ALA A 86 -5.71 -3.36 -4.45
C ALA A 86 -6.85 -2.99 -5.41
N THR A 87 -7.11 -3.80 -6.46
CA THR A 87 -8.15 -3.50 -7.46
C THR A 87 -9.41 -4.36 -7.36
N ARG A 88 -9.33 -5.54 -6.74
CA ARG A 88 -10.45 -6.50 -6.69
C ARG A 88 -11.22 -6.50 -5.38
N LYS A 89 -10.61 -6.10 -4.27
CA LYS A 89 -11.32 -5.97 -3.00
C LYS A 89 -12.12 -4.68 -2.97
N ARG A 90 -13.31 -4.73 -2.39
CA ARG A 90 -14.10 -3.54 -2.07
C ARG A 90 -13.48 -2.79 -0.89
N ASP A 91 -13.75 -1.50 -0.79
CA ASP A 91 -13.18 -0.65 0.27
C ASP A 91 -13.45 -1.18 1.69
N PHE A 92 -14.64 -1.74 1.93
CA PHE A 92 -14.96 -2.34 3.24
C PHE A 92 -14.17 -3.63 3.52
N GLU A 93 -13.78 -4.38 2.48
CA GLU A 93 -12.94 -5.58 2.61
C GLU A 93 -11.49 -5.18 2.90
N LEU A 94 -11.01 -4.09 2.31
CA LEU A 94 -9.69 -3.52 2.60
C LEU A 94 -9.60 -2.98 4.04
N LEU A 95 -10.72 -2.45 4.56
CA LEU A 95 -10.82 -1.91 5.92
C LEU A 95 -11.15 -2.97 6.98
N ALA A 96 -11.49 -4.20 6.58
CA ALA A 96 -11.86 -5.26 7.49
C ALA A 96 -10.65 -5.76 8.30
N GLY A 97 -10.91 -6.14 9.56
CA GLY A 97 -9.90 -6.77 10.43
C GLY A 97 -8.78 -5.84 10.91
N LEU A 98 -8.85 -4.53 10.64
CA LEU A 98 -7.89 -3.56 11.15
C LEU A 98 -7.86 -3.55 12.69
N PRO A 99 -6.71 -3.23 13.31
CA PRO A 99 -6.61 -3.15 14.76
C PRO A 99 -7.60 -2.12 15.32
N GLY A 100 -8.21 -2.43 16.46
CA GLY A 100 -9.16 -1.54 17.14
C GLY A 100 -8.53 -0.26 17.69
N THR A 101 -7.21 -0.26 17.90
CA THR A 101 -6.40 0.88 18.34
C THR A 101 -5.10 0.92 17.55
N PHE A 102 -4.67 2.11 17.15
CA PHE A 102 -3.38 2.32 16.49
C PHE A 102 -2.37 2.87 17.49
N THR A 103 -1.13 2.39 17.41
CA THR A 103 -0.04 2.87 18.26
C THR A 103 0.65 4.12 17.68
N ASP A 104 0.51 4.36 16.38
CA ASP A 104 0.96 5.58 15.69
C ASP A 104 -0.27 6.37 15.21
N ARG A 105 -0.42 7.60 15.71
CA ARG A 105 -1.50 8.51 15.32
C ARG A 105 -1.51 8.78 13.82
N ARG A 106 -0.34 8.77 13.16
CA ARG A 106 -0.25 9.01 11.71
C ARG A 106 -0.88 7.89 10.89
N ASP A 107 -0.87 6.67 11.42
CA ASP A 107 -1.48 5.53 10.75
C ASP A 107 -3.00 5.56 10.93
N GLU A 108 -3.47 5.93 12.14
CA GLU A 108 -4.90 6.18 12.38
C GLU A 108 -5.45 7.27 11.46
N GLU A 109 -4.74 8.40 11.36
CA GLU A 109 -5.11 9.51 10.47
C GLU A 109 -5.15 9.08 9.00
N ALA A 110 -4.18 8.30 8.55
CA ALA A 110 -4.14 7.79 7.19
C ALA A 110 -5.32 6.86 6.87
N VAL A 111 -5.64 5.94 7.80
CA VAL A 111 -6.80 5.03 7.66
C VAL A 111 -8.10 5.82 7.66
N ASN A 112 -8.24 6.81 8.56
CA ASN A 112 -9.42 7.66 8.59
C ASN A 112 -9.56 8.50 7.32
N PHE A 113 -8.45 8.98 6.76
CA PHE A 113 -8.44 9.68 5.48
C PHE A 113 -8.91 8.78 4.33
N PHE A 114 -8.48 7.52 4.32
CA PHE A 114 -8.99 6.52 3.36
C PHE A 114 -10.49 6.28 3.56
N ARG A 115 -10.97 6.10 4.80
CA ARG A 115 -12.40 5.91 5.10
C ARG A 115 -13.27 7.07 4.60
N LEU A 116 -12.83 8.30 4.86
CA LEU A 116 -13.53 9.50 4.36
C LEU A 116 -13.59 9.52 2.84
N SER A 117 -12.51 9.10 2.17
CA SER A 117 -12.45 9.01 0.71
C SER A 117 -13.38 7.90 0.18
N ALA A 118 -13.43 6.74 0.84
CA ALA A 118 -14.22 5.58 0.43
C ALA A 118 -15.72 5.85 0.53
N TYR A 119 -16.15 6.46 1.64
CA TYR A 119 -17.56 6.73 1.90
C TYR A 119 -18.04 8.09 1.38
N GLY A 120 -17.14 8.94 0.88
CA GLY A 120 -17.48 10.25 0.34
C GLY A 120 -18.29 10.22 -0.97
N GLY A 121 -18.27 9.10 -1.69
CA GLY A 121 -18.98 8.95 -2.97
C GLY A 121 -18.44 9.86 -4.09
N GLY A 122 -19.10 9.83 -5.25
CA GLY A 122 -18.86 10.76 -6.35
C GLY A 122 -17.39 10.87 -6.78
N GLN A 123 -16.84 12.08 -6.72
CA GLN A 123 -15.45 12.35 -7.12
C GLN A 123 -14.42 11.62 -6.24
N ALA A 124 -14.72 11.41 -4.95
CA ALA A 124 -13.81 10.72 -4.03
C ALA A 124 -13.66 9.23 -4.40
N SER A 125 -14.77 8.54 -4.70
CA SER A 125 -14.73 7.15 -5.17
C SER A 125 -14.01 7.01 -6.51
N ARG A 126 -14.18 7.97 -7.42
CA ARG A 126 -13.43 7.98 -8.70
C ARG A 126 -11.92 8.11 -8.46
N ARG A 127 -11.51 9.04 -7.58
CA ARG A 127 -10.10 9.25 -7.22
C ARG A 127 -9.50 8.00 -6.55
N LEU A 128 -10.24 7.33 -5.66
CA LEU A 128 -9.80 6.07 -5.07
C LEU A 128 -9.62 4.95 -6.10
N PHE A 129 -10.51 4.84 -7.09
CA PHE A 129 -10.35 3.88 -8.18
C PHE A 129 -9.10 4.17 -9.04
N GLN A 130 -8.77 5.45 -9.26
CA GLN A 130 -7.55 5.83 -9.98
C GLN A 130 -6.30 5.47 -9.16
N LEU A 131 -6.32 5.76 -7.85
CA LEU A 131 -5.25 5.40 -6.94
C LEU A 131 -5.07 3.88 -6.80
N SER A 132 -6.16 3.10 -6.78
CA SER A 132 -6.08 1.64 -6.73
C SER A 132 -5.39 1.06 -7.96
N THR A 133 -5.64 1.65 -9.12
CA THR A 133 -4.97 1.30 -10.37
C THR A 133 -3.48 1.66 -10.34
N GLU A 134 -3.13 2.82 -9.76
CA GLU A 134 -1.74 3.24 -9.57
C GLU A 134 -0.99 2.30 -8.61
N VAL A 135 -1.61 1.91 -7.49
CA VAL A 135 -1.07 0.93 -6.53
C VAL A 135 -0.83 -0.41 -7.20
N HIS A 136 -1.82 -0.92 -7.94
CA HIS A 136 -1.70 -2.18 -8.67
C HIS A 136 -0.55 -2.12 -9.69
N HIS A 137 -0.43 -1.01 -10.42
CA HIS A 137 0.66 -0.80 -11.36
C HIS A 137 2.02 -0.79 -10.66
N ALA A 138 2.16 -0.03 -9.58
CA ALA A 138 3.38 0.07 -8.77
C ALA A 138 3.84 -1.30 -8.26
N LEU A 139 2.93 -2.08 -7.66
CA LEU A 139 3.22 -3.44 -7.18
C LEU A 139 3.60 -4.38 -8.33
N THR A 140 2.94 -4.26 -9.49
CA THR A 140 3.27 -5.04 -10.68
C THR A 140 4.66 -4.70 -11.23
N VAL A 141 5.05 -3.42 -11.20
CA VAL A 141 6.39 -2.98 -11.61
C VAL A 141 7.46 -3.59 -10.69
N LEU A 142 7.27 -3.53 -9.37
CA LEU A 142 8.20 -4.16 -8.44
C LEU A 142 8.28 -5.67 -8.63
N ALA A 143 7.13 -6.33 -8.81
CA ALA A 143 7.10 -7.77 -9.07
C ALA A 143 7.87 -8.16 -10.34
N LYS A 144 7.76 -7.36 -11.42
CA LYS A 144 8.49 -7.59 -12.68
C LYS A 144 9.98 -7.32 -12.59
N ARG A 145 10.41 -6.40 -11.72
CA ARG A 145 11.83 -6.12 -11.48
C ARG A 145 12.51 -7.16 -10.59
N SER A 146 11.73 -7.98 -9.88
CA SER A 146 12.29 -9.04 -9.06
C SER A 146 12.95 -10.11 -9.96
N PRO A 147 14.16 -10.58 -9.61
CA PRO A 147 14.79 -11.70 -10.30
C PRO A 147 14.07 -13.03 -10.03
N ARG A 148 13.12 -13.06 -9.08
CA ARG A 148 12.35 -14.24 -8.72
C ARG A 148 10.98 -14.23 -9.44
N PRO A 149 10.52 -15.38 -9.97
CA PRO A 149 9.23 -15.47 -10.66
C PRO A 149 8.02 -15.20 -9.75
N CYS A 150 8.20 -15.35 -8.43
CA CYS A 150 7.17 -15.08 -7.41
C CYS A 150 7.72 -14.08 -6.40
N ALA A 151 7.79 -12.80 -6.78
CA ALA A 151 8.20 -11.72 -5.88
C ALA A 151 7.27 -11.64 -4.66
N THR A 152 7.85 -11.54 -3.46
CA THR A 152 7.09 -11.44 -2.21
C THR A 152 7.25 -10.08 -1.53
N CYS A 153 6.44 -9.82 -0.51
CA CYS A 153 6.60 -8.64 0.34
C CYS A 153 7.99 -8.60 1.00
N GLY A 154 8.55 -9.76 1.37
CA GLY A 154 9.91 -9.86 1.91
C GLY A 154 10.99 -9.42 0.92
N ASP A 155 10.82 -9.69 -0.39
CA ASP A 155 11.75 -9.19 -1.41
C ASP A 155 11.75 -7.65 -1.48
N VAL A 156 10.57 -7.01 -1.35
CA VAL A 156 10.43 -5.55 -1.32
C VAL A 156 11.09 -4.97 -0.07
N LEU A 157 10.86 -5.58 1.09
CA LEU A 157 11.45 -5.13 2.35
C LEU A 157 12.98 -5.22 2.33
N ARG A 158 13.51 -6.29 1.73
CA ARG A 158 14.96 -6.44 1.54
C ARG A 158 15.51 -5.38 0.60
N GLN A 159 14.85 -5.11 -0.53
CA GLN A 159 15.24 -4.03 -1.45
C GLN A 159 15.20 -2.66 -0.77
N ALA A 160 14.18 -2.38 0.04
CA ALA A 160 14.08 -1.16 0.82
C ALA A 160 15.25 -0.99 1.79
N ALA A 161 15.63 -2.08 2.48
CA ALA A 161 16.77 -2.09 3.38
C ALA A 161 18.10 -1.87 2.64
N GLU A 162 18.28 -2.49 1.47
CA GLU A 162 19.45 -2.32 0.60
C GLU A 162 19.57 -0.87 0.09
N ALA A 163 18.44 -0.22 -0.21
CA ALA A 163 18.38 1.19 -0.63
C ALA A 163 18.45 2.20 0.53
N GLY A 164 18.51 1.73 1.78
CA GLY A 164 18.55 2.59 2.96
C GLY A 164 17.27 3.41 3.19
N LEU A 165 16.12 2.88 2.76
CA LEU A 165 14.83 3.53 2.94
C LEU A 165 14.36 3.43 4.41
N PRO A 166 13.75 4.49 4.96
CA PRO A 166 13.32 4.58 6.35
C PRO A 166 12.03 3.80 6.65
#